data_AF-A0A516SJK3-F1
#
_entry.id   AF-A0A516SJK3-F1
#
_cell.length_a   1.000
_cell.length_b   1.000
_cell.length_c   1.000
_cell.angle_alpha   90.00
_cell.angle_beta   90.00
_cell.angle_gamma   90.00
#
_symmetry.space_group_name_H-M   'P 1'
#
loop_
_entity.id
_entity.type
_entity.pdbx_description
1 polymer ?
#
loop_
_entity_poly.entity_id
_entity_poly.type
_entity_poly.pdbx_seq_one_letter_code
_entity_poly.pdbx_strand_id
1 'polypeptide(L)'
;MKILTDRASATGSNYQLKNWLRDNGLSAVEVVPLAEPEIVLRGFVADVCGIMNWASSPRKDGYSSNGSDERSMAYEYYHRVGYPYWKG
;
A
#
# COMPACT_ATOMS: atom_id res chain seq x y z
N MET A 1 -9.47 -14.83 16.14
CA MET A 1 -8.75 -13.60 15.77
C MET A 1 -9.79 -12.51 15.53
N LYS A 2 -9.86 -11.49 16.39
CA LYS A 2 -10.85 -10.40 16.28
C LYS A 2 -10.16 -9.21 15.63
N ILE A 3 -10.41 -9.01 14.34
CA ILE A 3 -9.89 -7.87 13.59
C ILE A 3 -10.78 -6.66 13.93
N LEU A 4 -10.21 -5.62 14.53
CA LEU A 4 -10.92 -4.37 14.84
C LEU A 4 -10.67 -3.38 13.70
N THR A 5 -11.52 -3.41 12.66
CA THR A 5 -11.44 -2.49 11.50
C THR A 5 -12.04 -1.11 11.78
N ASP A 6 -12.94 -0.98 12.76
CA ASP A 6 -13.87 0.16 12.79
C ASP A 6 -13.41 1.35 13.65
N ARG A 7 -12.18 1.35 14.18
CA ARG A 7 -11.68 2.45 15.04
C ARG A 7 -10.33 3.04 14.67
N ALA A 8 -9.62 2.48 13.70
CA ALA A 8 -8.35 3.04 13.24
C ALA A 8 -8.52 4.42 12.56
N SER A 9 -9.73 4.79 12.15
CA SER A 9 -10.03 6.12 11.60
C SER A 9 -10.19 7.22 12.66
N ALA A 10 -10.31 6.89 13.95
CA ALA A 10 -10.64 7.87 14.99
C ALA A 10 -9.48 8.24 15.93
N THR A 11 -8.40 7.46 16.00
CA THR A 11 -7.37 7.62 17.04
C THR A 11 -6.11 8.38 16.60
N GLY A 12 -6.04 8.87 15.37
CA GLY A 12 -4.77 9.32 14.81
C GLY A 12 -3.77 8.16 14.72
N SER A 13 -2.61 8.43 14.13
CA SER A 13 -1.55 7.50 13.67
C SER A 13 -1.50 6.07 14.29
N ASN A 14 -1.01 5.10 13.53
CA ASN A 14 -0.72 3.72 13.99
C ASN A 14 0.03 3.66 15.34
N TYR A 15 0.79 4.69 15.70
CA TYR A 15 1.45 4.84 17.00
C TYR A 15 0.48 5.05 18.17
N GLN A 16 -0.56 5.88 17.99
CA GLN A 16 -1.58 6.14 19.01
C GLN A 16 -2.44 4.89 19.27
N LEU A 17 -2.77 4.13 18.23
CA LEU A 17 -3.47 2.86 18.38
C LEU A 17 -2.63 1.81 19.12
N LYS A 18 -1.32 1.72 18.81
CA LYS A 18 -0.38 0.83 19.51
C LYS A 18 -0.30 1.14 21.01
N ASN A 19 -0.26 2.42 21.38
CA ASN A 19 -0.22 2.82 22.79
C ASN A 19 -1.54 2.50 23.49
N TRP A 20 -2.69 2.80 22.86
CA TRP A 20 -3.99 2.45 23.43
C TRP A 20 -4.15 0.95 23.65
N LEU A 21 -3.73 0.11 22.71
CA LEU A 21 -3.78 -1.35 22.86
C LEU A 21 -2.90 -1.84 24.01
N ARG A 22 -1.70 -1.26 24.18
CA ARG A 22 -0.82 -1.55 25.30
C ARG A 22 -1.47 -1.19 26.64
N ASP A 23 -2.03 0.00 26.75
CA ASP A 23 -2.62 0.52 28.00
C ASP A 23 -3.88 -0.25 28.42
N ASN A 24 -4.53 -0.95 27.48
CA ASN A 24 -5.72 -1.78 27.73
C ASN A 24 -5.42 -3.28 27.81
N GLY A 25 -4.14 -3.68 27.93
CA GLY A 25 -3.75 -5.09 28.08
C GLY A 25 -3.95 -5.96 26.82
N LEU A 26 -4.08 -5.32 25.65
CA LEU A 26 -4.29 -5.97 24.35
C LEU A 26 -2.99 -6.02 23.51
N SER A 27 -1.83 -6.11 24.16
CA SER A 27 -0.51 -6.07 23.50
C SER A 27 -0.23 -7.24 22.55
N ALA A 28 -1.01 -8.33 22.64
CA ALA A 28 -0.96 -9.47 21.73
C ALA A 28 -1.70 -9.23 20.40
N VAL A 29 -2.41 -8.10 20.25
CA VAL A 29 -3.08 -7.73 19.01
C VAL A 29 -2.08 -7.03 18.10
N GLU A 30 -1.81 -7.62 16.94
CA GLU A 30 -0.96 -7.01 15.93
C GLU A 30 -1.70 -5.83 15.27
N VAL A 31 -1.12 -4.64 15.38
CA VAL A 31 -1.50 -3.50 14.54
C VAL A 31 -0.80 -3.69 13.21
N VAL A 32 -1.55 -4.21 12.23
CA VAL A 32 -1.11 -4.23 10.84
C VAL A 32 -1.37 -2.83 10.29
N PRO A 33 -0.34 -2.01 10.06
CA PRO A 33 -0.55 -0.71 9.45
C PRO A 33 -1.06 -0.95 8.02
N LEU A 34 -2.26 -0.47 7.72
CA LEU A 34 -2.66 -0.34 6.33
C LEU A 34 -1.69 0.64 5.67
N ALA A 35 -1.19 0.28 4.49
CA ALA A 35 -0.43 1.22 3.69
C ALA A 35 -1.30 2.47 3.44
N GLU A 36 -0.71 3.65 3.63
CA GLU A 36 -1.40 4.90 3.30
C GLU A 36 -1.88 4.83 1.84
N PRO A 37 -3.08 5.37 1.50
CA PRO A 37 -3.60 5.32 0.14
C PRO A 37 -2.60 5.82 -0.90
N GLU A 38 -1.82 6.84 -0.54
CA GLU A 38 -0.76 7.39 -1.40
C GLU A 38 0.34 6.38 -1.71
N ILE A 39 0.76 5.54 -0.74
CA ILE A 39 1.79 4.51 -0.95
C ILE A 39 1.27 3.46 -1.92
N VAL A 40 0.03 3.01 -1.72
CA VAL A 40 -0.62 2.02 -2.60
C VAL A 40 -0.75 2.56 -4.02
N LEU A 41 -1.22 3.80 -4.17
CA LEU A 41 -1.37 4.45 -5.47
C LEU A 41 -0.04 4.66 -6.19
N ARG A 42 1.02 5.04 -5.48
CA ARG A 42 2.36 5.21 -6.07
C ARG A 42 2.93 3.88 -6.57
N GLY A 43 2.75 2.79 -5.82
CA GLY A 43 3.15 1.46 -6.26
C GLY A 43 2.39 1.03 -7.52
N PHE A 44 1.07 1.17 -7.51
CA PHE A 44 0.22 0.84 -8.65
C PHE A 44 0.59 1.65 -9.91
N VAL A 45 0.81 2.96 -9.78
CA VAL A 45 1.24 3.81 -10.91
C VAL A 45 2.62 3.38 -11.41
N ALA A 46 3.55 3.07 -10.52
CA ALA A 46 4.86 2.57 -10.90
C ALA A 46 4.77 1.24 -11.68
N ASP A 47 3.88 0.34 -11.28
CA ASP A 47 3.63 -0.92 -11.95
C ASP A 47 3.06 -0.72 -13.37
N VAL A 48 2.02 0.12 -13.52
CA VAL A 48 1.44 0.48 -14.84
C VAL A 48 2.46 1.17 -15.75
N CYS A 49 3.29 2.06 -15.19
CA CYS A 49 4.26 2.84 -15.98
C CYS A 49 5.60 2.12 -16.18
N GLY A 50 5.79 0.90 -15.69
CA GLY A 50 7.04 0.15 -15.81
C GLY A 50 8.22 0.79 -15.06
N ILE A 51 7.95 1.57 -14.01
CA ILE A 51 8.98 2.21 -13.19
C ILE A 51 9.56 1.18 -12.23
N MET A 52 10.70 0.59 -12.62
CA MET A 52 11.40 -0.42 -11.84
C MET A 52 12.53 0.20 -11.01
N ASN A 53 12.74 -0.35 -9.81
CA ASN A 53 13.86 0.00 -8.95
C ASN A 53 14.62 -1.24 -8.49
N TRP A 54 15.85 -1.37 -8.96
CA TRP A 54 16.74 -2.47 -8.60
C TRP A 54 17.68 -2.12 -7.44
N ALA A 55 17.85 -0.83 -7.13
CA ALA A 55 18.85 -0.34 -6.16
C ALA A 55 18.26 0.44 -4.96
N SER A 56 17.12 1.12 -5.12
CA SER A 56 16.46 1.89 -4.04
C SER A 56 14.96 1.68 -4.10
N SER A 57 14.39 1.01 -3.11
CA SER A 57 12.94 0.80 -3.02
C SER A 57 12.43 1.42 -1.71
N PRO A 58 11.73 2.58 -1.76
CA PRO A 58 11.30 3.36 -2.93
C PRO A 58 12.38 4.32 -3.50
N ARG A 59 12.14 4.90 -4.70
CA ARG A 59 12.92 6.03 -5.25
C ARG A 59 12.78 7.27 -4.38
N LYS A 60 13.64 8.26 -4.62
CA LYS A 60 13.52 9.61 -4.03
C LYS A 60 12.17 10.28 -4.33
N ASP A 61 11.57 10.00 -5.48
CA ASP A 61 10.24 10.48 -5.88
C ASP A 61 9.08 9.65 -5.26
N GLY A 62 9.41 8.60 -4.49
CA GLY A 62 8.45 7.74 -3.82
C GLY A 62 7.78 6.69 -4.70
N TYR A 63 8.12 6.60 -5.99
CA TYR A 63 7.62 5.54 -6.88
C TYR A 63 8.51 4.30 -6.82
N SER A 64 7.88 3.13 -6.75
CA SER A 64 8.57 1.84 -6.81
C SER A 64 7.58 0.76 -7.23
N SER A 65 7.96 -0.08 -8.21
CA SER A 65 7.16 -1.26 -8.56
C SER A 65 6.98 -2.16 -7.33
N ASN A 66 5.80 -2.74 -7.17
CA ASN A 66 5.51 -3.66 -6.07
C ASN A 66 6.04 -5.08 -6.33
N GLY A 67 6.22 -5.46 -7.59
CA GLY A 67 6.66 -6.82 -7.94
C GLY A 67 6.25 -7.23 -9.35
N SER A 68 6.71 -8.41 -9.80
CA SER A 68 6.35 -8.94 -11.13
C SER A 68 4.87 -9.24 -11.25
N ASP A 69 4.29 -9.79 -10.19
CA ASP A 69 2.92 -10.27 -10.20
C ASP A 69 1.97 -9.06 -10.14
N GLU A 70 2.32 -8.06 -9.32
CA GLU A 70 1.63 -6.78 -9.26
C GLU A 70 1.68 -6.03 -10.59
N ARG A 71 2.80 -6.07 -11.32
CA ARG A 71 2.86 -5.51 -12.68
C ARG A 71 1.88 -6.18 -13.62
N SER A 72 1.87 -7.51 -13.69
CA SER A 72 0.93 -8.26 -14.52
C SER A 72 -0.53 -7.90 -14.19
N MET A 73 -0.88 -7.87 -12.91
CA MET A 73 -2.22 -7.51 -12.45
C MET A 73 -2.57 -6.04 -12.76
N ALA A 74 -1.62 -5.12 -12.59
CA ALA A 74 -1.81 -3.71 -12.89
C ALA A 74 -2.05 -3.49 -14.39
N TYR A 75 -1.31 -4.19 -15.25
CA TYR A 75 -1.55 -4.17 -16.70
C TYR A 75 -2.91 -4.74 -17.07
N GLU A 76 -3.31 -5.86 -16.49
CA GLU A 76 -4.63 -6.45 -16.72
C GLU A 76 -5.76 -5.51 -16.28
N TYR A 77 -5.62 -4.86 -15.13
CA TYR A 77 -6.57 -3.82 -14.70
C TYR A 77 -6.61 -2.66 -15.68
N TYR A 78 -5.44 -2.10 -16.05
CA TYR A 78 -5.36 -0.92 -16.91
C TYR A 78 -5.87 -1.19 -18.33
N HIS A 79 -5.67 -2.41 -18.83
CA HIS A 79 -6.25 -2.89 -20.08
C HIS A 79 -7.78 -2.95 -20.03
N ARG A 80 -8.37 -3.47 -18.95
CA ARG A 80 -9.83 -3.58 -18.80
C ARG A 80 -10.55 -2.23 -18.71
N VAL A 81 -9.92 -1.21 -18.14
CA VAL A 81 -10.50 0.14 -18.06
C VAL A 81 -10.43 0.91 -19.40
N GLY A 82 -9.83 0.32 -20.43
CA GLY A 82 -9.82 0.87 -21.79
C GLY A 82 -8.83 2.02 -22.00
N TYR A 83 -7.88 2.22 -21.08
CA TYR A 83 -6.84 3.22 -21.25
C TYR A 83 -5.67 2.66 -22.07
N PRO A 84 -5.18 3.38 -23.08
CA PRO A 84 -4.01 2.98 -23.82
C PRO A 84 -2.75 3.16 -22.96
N TYR A 85 -2.12 2.05 -22.54
CA TYR A 85 -0.79 2.07 -21.91
C TYR A 85 0.35 1.91 -22.93
N TRP A 86 0.00 1.65 -24.21
CA TRP A 86 0.91 1.65 -25.35
C TRP A 86 0.32 2.52 -26.45
N LYS A 87 0.99 3.62 -26.79
CA LYS A 87 0.85 4.24 -28.10
C LYS A 87 1.84 3.53 -29.00
N GLY A 88 1.37 2.56 -29.77
CA GLY A 88 2.06 2.13 -30.98
C GLY A 88 2.10 3.29 -31.96
#